data_AF-A0A837NDJ3-F1
#
_entry.id   AF-A0A837NDJ3-F1
#
_cell.length_a   1.000
_cell.length_b   1.000
_cell.length_c   1.000
_cell.angle_alpha   90.00
_cell.angle_beta   90.00
_cell.angle_gamma   90.00
#
_symmetry.space_group_name_H-M   'P 1'
#
loop_
_entity.id
_entity.type
_entity.pdbx_description
1 polymer ?
#
loop_
_entity_poly.entity_id
_entity_poly.type
_entity_poly.pdbx_seq_one_letter_code
_entity_poly.pdbx_strand_id
1 'polypeptide(L)'
;MKDYQHNLPTESDSALAKLCGQELAAVLETKGSVQSLTINSSSGEAKQIEIPVSALRLMVDVLTELGEGNAVKLMPIHMELTTQEAADLLNISRPTLIKLLDEQAIPYHRVGNRRKVKFTDIRAYQDKLREERLKSLDELSQLDQELRLGYE
;
A
#
# COMPACT_ATOMS: atom_id res chain seq x y z
N MET A 1 3.71 14.89 -13.42
CA MET A 1 4.03 14.01 -12.28
C MET A 1 5.54 13.87 -12.26
N LYS A 2 6.21 14.04 -11.11
CA LYS A 2 7.65 13.79 -11.05
C LYS A 2 7.86 12.28 -11.21
N ASP A 3 8.55 11.87 -12.28
CA ASP A 3 9.02 10.50 -12.45
C ASP A 3 10.09 10.24 -11.38
N TYR A 4 9.68 9.68 -10.24
CA TYR A 4 10.61 9.07 -9.32
C TYR A 4 11.01 7.73 -9.94
N GLN A 5 12.20 7.67 -10.54
CA GLN A 5 12.75 6.44 -11.11
C GLN A 5 12.63 5.30 -10.10
N HIS A 6 11.90 4.25 -10.49
CA HIS A 6 11.62 3.05 -9.72
C HIS A 6 12.84 2.13 -9.72
N ASN A 7 13.88 2.52 -8.98
CA ASN A 7 15.04 1.65 -8.80
C ASN A 7 14.82 0.77 -7.58
N LEU A 8 15.03 -0.54 -7.75
CA LEU A 8 15.13 -1.47 -6.64
C LEU A 8 16.27 -1.02 -5.71
N PRO A 9 16.07 -1.11 -4.38
CA PRO A 9 17.14 -0.79 -3.43
C PRO A 9 18.35 -1.70 -3.68
N THR A 10 19.55 -1.16 -3.48
CA THR A 10 20.76 -1.99 -3.50
C THR A 10 20.79 -2.90 -2.27
N GLU A 11 21.63 -3.94 -2.27
CA GLU A 11 21.84 -4.78 -1.07
C GLU A 11 22.28 -3.93 0.14
N SER A 12 23.13 -2.92 -0.11
CA SER A 12 23.57 -1.99 0.93
C SER A 12 22.43 -1.14 1.48
N ASP A 13 21.56 -0.62 0.60
CA ASP A 13 20.40 0.18 1.02
C ASP A 13 19.41 -0.67 1.81
N SER A 14 19.19 -1.91 1.38
CA SER A 14 18.28 -2.86 2.03
C SER A 14 18.79 -3.22 3.43
N ALA A 15 20.08 -3.52 3.57
CA ALA A 15 20.69 -3.80 4.87
C ALA A 15 20.59 -2.61 5.83
N LEU A 16 20.89 -1.40 5.35
CA LEU A 16 20.76 -0.17 6.13
C LEU A 16 19.31 0.10 6.53
N ALA A 17 18.37 -0.09 5.61
CA ALA A 17 16.95 0.10 5.86
C ALA A 17 16.41 -0.82 6.96
N LYS A 18 16.84 -2.10 7.00
CA LYS A 18 16.49 -3.03 8.09
C LYS A 18 16.96 -2.50 9.45
N LEU A 19 18.21 -2.07 9.56
CA LEU A 19 18.78 -1.55 10.80
C LEU A 19 18.06 -0.27 11.24
N CYS A 20 17.95 0.72 10.34
CA CYS A 20 17.29 1.98 10.64
C CYS A 20 15.80 1.81 11.00
N GLY A 21 15.10 0.90 10.32
CA GLY A 21 13.69 0.60 10.60
C GLY A 21 13.50 0.06 12.02
N GLN A 22 14.39 -0.84 12.46
CA GLN A 22 14.38 -1.40 13.82
C GLN A 22 14.70 -0.33 14.88
N GLU A 23 15.76 0.45 14.68
CA GLU A 23 16.14 1.52 15.61
C GLU A 23 15.05 2.58 15.74
N LEU A 24 14.48 3.01 14.62
CA LEU A 24 13.38 3.96 14.60
C LEU A 24 12.18 3.40 15.34
N ALA A 25 11.73 2.18 14.99
CA ALA A 25 10.57 1.55 15.62
C ALA A 25 10.73 1.41 17.15
N ALA A 26 11.95 1.13 17.62
CA ALA A 26 12.23 1.00 19.05
C ALA A 26 12.09 2.31 19.84
N VAL A 27 12.30 3.47 19.20
CA VAL A 27 12.23 4.79 19.85
C VAL A 27 10.90 5.51 19.63
N LEU A 28 10.00 4.98 18.78
CA LEU A 28 8.74 5.66 18.48
C LEU A 28 7.80 5.73 19.67
N GLU A 29 7.26 6.92 19.92
CA GLU A 29 6.17 7.09 20.87
C GLU A 29 4.89 6.44 20.35
N THR A 30 4.27 5.58 21.18
CA THR A 30 3.06 4.84 20.78
C THR A 30 1.77 5.65 20.98
N LYS A 31 1.79 6.63 21.88
CA LYS A 31 0.59 7.40 22.30
C LYS A 31 0.66 8.90 21.98
N GLY A 32 1.80 9.41 21.51
CA GLY A 32 1.97 10.82 21.14
C GLY A 32 1.37 11.15 19.78
N SER A 33 1.01 12.42 19.57
CA SER A 33 0.63 12.96 18.25
C SER A 33 1.85 13.41 17.44
N VAL A 34 2.87 13.92 18.13
CA VAL A 34 4.14 14.39 17.58
C VAL A 34 5.29 13.80 18.39
N GLN A 35 6.44 13.66 17.76
CA GLN A 35 7.69 13.27 18.40
C GLN A 35 8.82 14.18 17.92
N SER A 36 9.73 14.51 18.84
CA SER A 36 10.87 15.36 18.55
C SER A 36 12.07 14.55 18.03
N LEU A 37 12.69 15.01 16.95
CA LEU A 37 13.85 14.40 16.30
C LEU A 37 14.97 15.41 16.14
N THR A 38 16.20 14.96 16.33
CA THR A 38 17.40 15.76 16.08
C THR A 38 18.05 15.29 14.79
N ILE A 39 18.24 16.20 13.84
CA ILE A 39 18.87 15.94 12.55
C ILE A 39 20.16 16.75 12.46
N ASN A 40 21.25 16.09 12.08
CA ASN A 40 22.53 16.76 11.85
C ASN A 40 22.57 17.30 10.42
N SER A 41 22.80 18.60 10.30
CA SER A 41 23.07 19.30 9.04
C SER A 41 24.44 18.92 8.49
N SER A 42 24.64 19.10 7.17
CA SER A 42 25.96 19.02 6.54
C SER A 42 26.96 20.05 7.10
N SER A 43 26.47 21.12 7.73
CA SER A 43 27.30 22.11 8.45
C SER A 43 27.75 21.65 9.85
N GLY A 44 27.33 20.45 10.30
CA GLY A 44 27.59 19.94 11.65
C GLY A 44 26.66 20.48 12.73
N GLU A 45 25.70 21.34 12.37
CA GLU A 45 24.68 21.85 13.29
C GLU A 45 23.56 20.83 13.49
N ALA A 46 23.25 20.54 14.75
CA ALA A 46 22.11 19.69 15.11
C ALA A 46 20.83 20.53 15.16
N LYS A 47 19.83 20.17 14.36
CA LYS A 47 18.53 20.81 14.32
C LYS A 47 17.45 19.90 14.89
N GLN A 48 16.73 20.40 15.87
CA GLN A 48 15.58 19.72 16.42
C GLN A 48 14.31 20.07 15.62
N ILE A 49 13.50 19.06 15.30
CA ILE A 49 12.22 19.20 14.60
C ILE A 49 11.14 18.36 15.28
N GLU A 50 9.89 18.77 15.15
CA GLU A 50 8.73 17.97 15.55
C GLU A 50 8.11 17.31 14.31
N ILE A 51 7.87 16.00 14.39
CA ILE A 51 7.28 15.22 13.31
C ILE A 51 6.06 14.47 13.84
N PRO A 52 4.93 14.43 13.09
CA PRO A 52 3.79 13.59 13.46
C PRO A 52 4.20 12.12 13.62
N VAL A 53 3.77 11.49 14.70
CA VAL A 53 4.04 10.05 14.94
C VAL A 53 3.52 9.18 13.79
N SER A 54 2.42 9.58 13.15
CA SER A 54 1.89 8.90 11.97
C SER A 54 2.86 8.90 10.78
N ALA A 55 3.57 10.00 10.54
CA ALA A 55 4.57 10.08 9.48
C ALA A 55 5.80 9.21 9.79
N LEU A 56 6.19 9.12 11.06
CA LEU A 56 7.28 8.24 11.48
C LEU A 56 6.93 6.76 11.36
N ARG A 57 5.68 6.37 11.67
CA ARG A 57 5.20 5.01 11.42
C ARG A 57 5.24 4.67 9.93
N LEU A 58 4.79 5.58 9.06
CA LEU A 58 4.94 5.39 7.61
C LEU A 58 6.40 5.22 7.19
N MET A 59 7.33 5.93 7.84
CA MET A 59 8.76 5.77 7.58
C MET A 59 9.27 4.38 8.00
N VAL A 60 8.81 3.83 9.12
CA VAL A 60 9.10 2.44 9.52
C VAL A 60 8.56 1.45 8.49
N ASP A 61 7.34 1.63 8.00
CA ASP A 61 6.75 0.77 6.97
C ASP A 61 7.59 0.81 5.68
N VAL A 62 7.98 2.02 5.23
CA VAL A 62 8.84 2.21 4.06
C VAL A 62 10.20 1.52 4.25
N LEU A 63 10.84 1.69 5.41
CA LEU A 63 12.14 1.08 5.71
C LEU A 63 12.05 -0.45 5.78
N THR A 64 10.92 -0.99 6.23
CA THR A 64 10.66 -2.44 6.25
C THR A 64 10.61 -3.00 4.83
N GLU A 65 9.83 -2.37 3.95
CA GLU A 65 9.72 -2.78 2.55
C GLU A 65 11.07 -2.65 1.81
N LEU A 66 11.77 -1.53 1.99
CA LEU A 66 13.12 -1.36 1.43
C LEU A 66 14.09 -2.41 1.96
N GLY A 67 13.97 -2.77 3.24
CA GLY A 67 14.76 -3.83 3.86
C GLY A 67 14.55 -5.19 3.20
N GLU A 68 13.32 -5.51 2.81
CA GLU A 68 12.99 -6.74 2.08
C GLU A 68 13.36 -6.69 0.59
N GLY A 69 14.00 -5.61 0.13
CA GLY A 69 14.39 -5.43 -1.26
C GLY A 69 13.28 -4.90 -2.17
N ASN A 70 12.14 -4.48 -1.58
CA ASN A 70 11.00 -3.99 -2.33
C ASN A 70 11.16 -2.50 -2.67
N ALA A 71 10.72 -2.12 -3.87
CA ALA A 71 10.55 -0.70 -4.21
C ALA A 71 9.24 -0.17 -3.62
N VAL A 72 9.29 1.01 -2.98
CA VAL A 72 8.12 1.62 -2.32
C VAL A 72 7.60 2.81 -3.13
N LYS A 73 6.27 2.91 -3.27
CA LYS A 73 5.59 4.04 -3.91
C LYS A 73 4.56 4.66 -2.99
N LEU A 74 4.74 5.94 -2.66
CA LEU A 74 3.74 6.72 -1.93
C LEU A 74 2.67 7.23 -2.89
N MET A 75 1.41 6.89 -2.63
CA MET A 75 0.27 7.28 -3.46
C MET A 75 -0.73 8.07 -2.60
N PRO A 76 -1.07 9.32 -2.97
CA PRO A 76 -2.10 10.09 -2.26
C PRO A 76 -3.46 9.40 -2.33
N ILE A 77 -4.18 9.32 -1.21
CA ILE A 77 -5.46 8.62 -1.11
C ILE A 77 -6.53 9.22 -2.03
N HIS A 78 -6.52 10.54 -2.22
CA HIS A 78 -7.49 11.24 -3.07
C HIS A 78 -7.07 11.32 -4.54
N MET A 79 -6.09 10.53 -4.97
CA MET A 79 -5.67 10.55 -6.36
C MET A 79 -6.68 9.87 -7.28
N GLU A 80 -6.82 10.45 -8.48
CA GLU A 80 -7.55 9.84 -9.58
C GLU A 80 -6.61 9.03 -10.46
N LEU A 81 -6.86 7.73 -10.49
CA LEU A 81 -6.13 6.75 -11.27
C LEU A 81 -6.60 6.76 -12.71
N THR A 82 -5.67 6.55 -13.62
CA THR A 82 -5.99 6.09 -14.97
C THR A 82 -6.48 4.64 -14.94
N THR A 83 -7.14 4.21 -16.01
CA THR A 83 -7.56 2.81 -16.15
C THR A 83 -6.38 1.83 -16.16
N GLN A 84 -5.16 2.28 -16.50
CA GLN A 84 -3.99 1.41 -16.43
C GLN A 84 -3.55 1.23 -14.98
N GLU A 85 -3.31 2.34 -14.27
CA GLU A 85 -2.90 2.30 -12.86
C GLU A 85 -3.90 1.55 -11.97
N ALA A 86 -5.20 1.73 -12.22
CA ALA A 86 -6.25 0.99 -11.51
C ALA A 86 -6.23 -0.52 -11.83
N ALA A 87 -5.93 -0.90 -13.07
CA ALA A 87 -5.85 -2.31 -13.46
C ALA A 87 -4.63 -2.98 -12.85
N ASP A 88 -3.49 -2.26 -12.84
CA ASP A 88 -2.25 -2.71 -12.22
C ASP A 88 -2.45 -2.93 -10.71
N LEU A 89 -3.15 -2.02 -10.01
CA LEU A 89 -3.48 -2.18 -8.58
C LEU A 89 -4.38 -3.40 -8.30
N LEU A 90 -5.30 -3.71 -9.20
CA LEU A 90 -6.19 -4.88 -9.10
C LEU A 90 -5.51 -6.18 -9.56
N ASN A 91 -4.28 -6.13 -10.10
CA ASN A 91 -3.61 -7.26 -10.75
C ASN A 91 -4.46 -7.91 -11.86
N ILE A 92 -5.17 -7.09 -12.66
CA ILE A 92 -5.98 -7.56 -13.79
C ILE A 92 -5.57 -6.85 -15.08
N SER A 93 -6.01 -7.39 -16.22
CA SER A 93 -5.81 -6.71 -17.50
C SER A 93 -6.65 -5.42 -17.57
N ARG A 94 -6.12 -4.39 -18.23
CA ARG A 94 -6.87 -3.15 -18.50
C ARG A 94 -8.21 -3.40 -19.23
N PRO A 95 -8.30 -4.29 -20.24
CA PRO A 95 -9.60 -4.66 -20.82
C PRO A 95 -10.58 -5.22 -19.79
N THR A 96 -10.13 -6.04 -18.84
CA THR A 96 -10.97 -6.55 -17.75
C THR A 96 -11.49 -5.41 -16.87
N LEU A 97 -10.61 -4.49 -16.46
CA LEU A 97 -11.04 -3.32 -15.70
C LEU A 97 -12.09 -2.51 -16.47
N ILE A 98 -11.88 -2.27 -17.77
CA ILE A 98 -12.83 -1.50 -18.59
C ILE A 98 -14.22 -2.14 -18.57
N LYS A 99 -14.32 -3.48 -18.65
CA LYS A 99 -15.60 -4.18 -18.52
C LYS A 99 -16.27 -3.91 -17.17
N LEU A 100 -15.53 -4.00 -16.07
CA LEU A 100 -16.04 -3.70 -14.73
C LEU A 100 -16.54 -2.24 -14.61
N LEU A 101 -15.85 -1.29 -15.25
CA LEU A 101 -16.30 0.10 -15.28
C LEU A 101 -17.58 0.27 -16.11
N ASP A 102 -17.66 -0.38 -17.27
CA ASP A 102 -18.83 -0.30 -18.15
C ASP A 102 -20.06 -0.98 -17.53
N GLU A 103 -19.84 -2.03 -16.71
CA GLU A 103 -20.85 -2.70 -15.88
C GLU A 103 -21.19 -1.92 -14.59
N GLN A 104 -20.56 -0.77 -14.34
CA GLN A 104 -20.72 0.06 -13.14
C GLN A 104 -20.39 -0.67 -11.82
N ALA A 105 -19.62 -1.76 -11.88
CA ALA A 105 -19.15 -2.49 -10.71
C ALA A 105 -18.15 -1.64 -9.88
N ILE A 106 -17.46 -0.71 -10.53
CA ILE A 106 -16.58 0.28 -9.88
C ILE A 106 -16.96 1.67 -10.41
N PRO A 107 -17.23 2.66 -9.53
CA PRO A 107 -17.47 4.03 -9.93
C PRO A 107 -16.32 4.62 -10.74
N TYR A 108 -16.65 5.39 -11.78
CA TYR A 108 -15.67 6.18 -12.52
C TYR A 108 -16.31 7.46 -13.04
N HIS A 109 -15.49 8.44 -13.38
CA HIS A 109 -15.90 9.62 -14.11
C HIS A 109 -15.00 9.85 -15.32
N ARG A 110 -15.38 10.80 -16.18
CA ARG A 110 -14.58 11.18 -17.35
C ARG A 110 -13.95 12.54 -17.14
N VAL A 111 -12.66 12.62 -17.49
CA VAL A 111 -11.93 13.88 -17.64
C VAL A 111 -11.48 13.94 -19.09
N GLY A 112 -12.19 14.74 -19.90
CA GLY A 112 -12.12 14.68 -21.35
C GLY A 112 -12.51 13.28 -21.86
N ASN A 113 -11.69 12.68 -22.73
CA ASN A 113 -11.92 11.35 -23.28
C ASN A 113 -11.42 10.19 -22.39
N ARG A 114 -10.80 10.49 -21.24
CA ARG A 114 -10.20 9.47 -20.38
C ARG A 114 -11.12 9.17 -19.20
N ARG A 115 -11.31 7.88 -18.90
CA ARG A 115 -11.92 7.43 -17.65
C ARG A 115 -10.92 7.62 -16.50
N LYS A 116 -11.43 8.09 -15.36
CA LYS A 116 -10.72 8.30 -14.11
C LYS A 116 -11.45 7.57 -12.99
N VAL A 117 -10.68 6.91 -12.14
CA VAL A 117 -11.20 6.10 -11.03
C VAL A 117 -10.53 6.56 -9.75
N LYS A 118 -11.29 6.78 -8.68
CA LYS A 118 -10.67 7.15 -7.39
C LYS A 118 -9.99 5.94 -6.79
N PHE A 119 -8.83 6.15 -6.17
CA PHE A 119 -8.11 5.08 -5.47
C PHE A 119 -8.99 4.42 -4.38
N THR A 120 -9.79 5.20 -3.66
CA THR A 120 -10.74 4.70 -2.65
C THR A 120 -11.75 3.70 -3.21
N ASP A 121 -12.22 3.93 -4.44
CA ASP A 121 -13.23 3.08 -5.09
C ASP A 121 -12.60 1.75 -5.53
N ILE A 122 -11.35 1.78 -6.01
CA ILE A 122 -10.57 0.57 -6.28
C ILE A 122 -10.34 -0.24 -5.01
N ARG A 123 -9.96 0.42 -3.90
CA ARG A 123 -9.74 -0.26 -2.62
C ARG A 123 -11.02 -0.91 -2.09
N ALA A 124 -12.15 -0.19 -2.12
CA ALA A 124 -13.44 -0.72 -1.71
C ALA A 124 -13.85 -1.96 -2.53
N TYR A 125 -13.58 -1.96 -3.85
CA TYR A 125 -13.82 -3.12 -4.69
C TYR A 125 -12.91 -4.31 -4.33
N GLN A 126 -11.63 -4.08 -4.03
CA GLN A 126 -10.72 -5.15 -3.56
C GLN A 126 -11.18 -5.77 -2.25
N ASP A 127 -11.60 -4.94 -1.30
CA ASP A 127 -12.06 -5.40 0.01
C ASP A 127 -13.33 -6.25 -0.13
N LYS A 128 -14.28 -5.82 -0.97
CA LYS A 128 -15.47 -6.61 -1.34
C LYS A 128 -15.09 -7.97 -1.93
N LEU A 129 -14.17 -8.02 -2.91
CA LEU A 129 -13.72 -9.28 -3.51
C LEU A 129 -13.02 -10.20 -2.49
N ARG A 130 -12.28 -9.63 -1.54
CA ARG A 130 -11.63 -10.39 -0.47
C ARG A 130 -12.67 -11.03 0.44
N GLU A 131 -13.70 -10.29 0.83
CA GLU A 131 -14.80 -10.79 1.66
C GLU A 131 -15.60 -11.89 0.95
N GLU A 132 -15.92 -11.71 -0.34
CA GLU A 132 -16.62 -12.73 -1.14
C GLU A 132 -15.79 -14.02 -1.23
N ARG A 133 -14.48 -13.90 -1.47
CA ARG A 133 -13.58 -15.07 -1.51
C ARG A 133 -13.53 -15.82 -0.19
N LEU A 134 -13.47 -15.10 0.94
CA LEU A 134 -13.47 -15.72 2.26
C LEU A 134 -14.78 -16.46 2.52
N LYS A 135 -15.92 -15.88 2.17
CA LYS A 135 -17.23 -16.54 2.29
C LYS A 135 -17.30 -17.83 1.46
N SER A 136 -16.84 -17.81 0.22
CA SER A 136 -16.84 -19.02 -0.61
C SER A 136 -15.91 -20.12 -0.06
N LEU A 137 -14.78 -19.75 0.55
CA LEU A 137 -13.91 -20.73 1.23
C LEU A 137 -14.58 -21.34 2.46
N ASP A 138 -15.29 -20.52 3.25
CA ASP A 138 -16.05 -21.00 4.41
C ASP A 138 -17.19 -21.94 3.96
N GLU A 139 -17.91 -21.61 2.89
CA GLU A 139 -18.96 -22.46 2.30
C GLU A 139 -18.40 -23.81 1.83
N LEU A 140 -17.24 -23.81 1.17
CA LEU A 140 -16.56 -25.06 0.76
C LEU A 140 -16.12 -25.88 1.98
N SER A 141 -15.55 -25.25 3.01
CA SER A 141 -15.14 -25.94 4.23
C SER A 141 -16.33 -26.54 4.98
N GLN A 142 -17.48 -25.86 5.01
CA GLN A 142 -18.71 -26.39 5.60
C GLN A 142 -19.23 -27.59 4.81
N LEU A 143 -19.23 -27.50 3.48
CA LEU A 143 -19.64 -28.59 2.60
C LEU A 143 -18.75 -29.84 2.77
N ASP A 144 -17.43 -29.68 2.88
CA ASP A 144 -16.50 -30.79 3.12
C ASP A 144 -16.72 -31.45 4.50
N GLN A 145 -17.05 -30.66 5.53
CA GLN A 145 -17.39 -31.17 6.87
C GLN A 145 -18.73 -31.91 6.88
N GLU A 146 -19.74 -31.40 6.18
CA GLU A 146 -21.05 -32.05 6.04
C GLU A 146 -20.96 -33.36 5.26
N LEU A 147 -20.13 -33.40 4.20
CA LEU A 147 -19.89 -34.59 3.39
C LEU A 147 -18.93 -35.60 4.05
N ARG A 148 -18.38 -35.29 5.24
CA ARG A 148 -17.35 -36.09 5.93
C ARG A 148 -16.19 -36.49 5.02
N LEU A 149 -15.75 -35.58 4.15
CA LEU A 149 -14.56 -35.78 3.32
C LEU A 149 -13.27 -35.55 4.14
N GLY A 150 -13.23 -36.12 5.35
CA GLY A 150 -12.03 -36.12 6.17
C GLY A 150 -10.91 -36.80 5.41
N TYR A 151 -9.90 -36.02 5.02
CA TYR A 151 -8.62 -36.57 4.59
C TYR A 151 -8.01 -37.28 5.82
N GLU A 152 -7.95 -38.61 5.78
CA GLU A 152 -7.09 -39.41 6.68
C GLU A 152 -5.61 -39.10 6.45
#